data_AF-A0A259NBY0-F1
#
_entry.id   AF-A0A259NBY0-F1
#
_cell.length_a   1.000
_cell.length_b   1.000
_cell.length_c   1.000
_cell.angle_alpha   90.00
_cell.angle_beta   90.00
_cell.angle_gamma   90.00
#
_symmetry.space_group_name_H-M   'P 1'
#
loop_
_entity.id
_entity.type
_entity.pdbx_description
1 polymer ?
#
loop_
_entity_poly.entity_id
_entity_poly.type
_entity_poly.pdbx_seq_one_letter_code
_entity_poly.pdbx_strand_id
1 'polypeptide(L)'
;MKIILLGLAIFSTQAFSQTTYYTNPNGVPTGQAQQVGNTTYYSNPNGVPIGQAQQVGNTTYYSNPNGVPVGQAQSMSVPTQPTAPLTPKAPLSPPSMFNQQ
;
A
#
# COMPACT_ATOMS: atom_id res chain seq x y z
N MET A 1 37.45 -33.16 -31.35
CA MET A 1 37.09 -31.90 -30.65
C MET A 1 36.09 -32.23 -29.55
N LYS A 2 36.43 -31.96 -28.29
CA LYS A 2 35.51 -32.07 -27.15
C LYS A 2 34.82 -30.72 -26.99
N ILE A 3 33.54 -30.64 -27.33
CA ILE A 3 32.70 -29.47 -27.05
C ILE A 3 32.12 -29.69 -25.66
N ILE A 4 32.57 -28.89 -24.69
CA ILE A 4 32.04 -28.89 -23.33
C ILE A 4 30.80 -28.00 -23.34
N LEU A 5 29.62 -28.61 -23.26
CA LEU A 5 28.36 -27.91 -23.04
C LEU A 5 28.32 -27.44 -21.58
N LEU A 6 28.64 -26.18 -21.31
CA LEU A 6 28.26 -25.54 -20.04
C LEU A 6 26.75 -25.31 -20.08
N GLY A 7 26.00 -26.20 -19.45
CA GLY A 7 24.58 -26.00 -19.19
C GLY A 7 24.40 -24.81 -18.25
N LEU A 8 23.97 -23.68 -18.79
CA LEU A 8 23.49 -22.55 -18.00
C LEU A 8 22.11 -22.94 -17.44
N ALA A 9 22.09 -23.45 -16.20
CA ALA A 9 20.85 -23.61 -15.46
C ALA A 9 20.32 -22.21 -15.11
N ILE A 10 19.37 -21.71 -15.90
CA ILE A 10 18.66 -20.48 -15.58
C ILE A 10 17.61 -20.83 -14.52
N PHE A 11 17.95 -20.62 -13.25
CA PHE A 11 16.98 -20.63 -12.16
C PHE A 11 16.09 -19.39 -12.29
N SER A 12 15.04 -19.46 -13.11
CA SER A 12 14.03 -18.40 -13.16
C SER A 12 13.18 -18.47 -11.89
N THR A 13 13.24 -17.43 -11.06
CA THR A 13 12.27 -17.24 -9.98
C THR A 13 10.90 -17.01 -10.62
N GLN A 14 9.90 -17.79 -10.25
CA GLN A 14 8.54 -17.58 -10.74
C GLN A 14 8.01 -16.30 -10.09
N ALA A 15 8.02 -15.19 -10.83
CA ALA A 15 7.33 -13.98 -10.42
C ALA A 15 5.83 -14.21 -10.61
N PHE A 16 5.09 -14.32 -9.50
CA PHE A 16 3.63 -14.35 -9.56
C PHE A 16 3.14 -12.97 -10.02
N SER A 17 2.60 -12.91 -11.23
CA SER A 17 1.90 -11.73 -11.75
C SER A 17 0.44 -11.84 -11.37
N GLN A 18 -0.11 -10.83 -10.69
CA GLN A 18 -1.54 -10.73 -10.43
C GLN A 18 -2.13 -9.59 -11.25
N THR A 19 -3.20 -9.86 -12.01
CA THR A 19 -3.87 -8.83 -12.81
C THR A 19 -5.29 -8.60 -12.28
N THR A 20 -5.60 -7.36 -11.98
CA THR A 20 -6.94 -6.90 -11.60
C THR A 20 -7.54 -6.11 -12.74
N TYR A 21 -8.75 -6.47 -13.17
CA TYR A 21 -9.49 -5.74 -14.19
C TYR A 21 -10.53 -4.84 -13.53
N TYR A 22 -10.58 -3.58 -13.97
CA TYR A 22 -11.55 -2.60 -13.51
C TYR A 22 -12.69 -2.52 -14.51
N THR A 23 -13.92 -2.50 -13.99
CA THR A 23 -15.14 -2.31 -14.78
C THR A 23 -16.00 -1.23 -14.14
N ASN A 24 -16.84 -0.58 -14.93
CA ASN A 24 -17.88 0.31 -14.42
C ASN A 24 -19.09 -0.53 -13.92
N PRO A 25 -20.12 0.10 -13.31
CA PRO A 25 -21.30 -0.63 -12.83
C PRO A 25 -22.08 -1.41 -13.90
N ASN A 26 -21.88 -1.09 -15.18
CA ASN A 26 -22.49 -1.78 -16.31
C ASN A 26 -21.62 -2.93 -16.85
N GLY A 27 -20.49 -3.24 -16.20
CA GLY A 27 -19.56 -4.30 -16.62
C GLY A 27 -18.62 -3.91 -17.75
N VAL A 28 -18.59 -2.64 -18.17
CA VAL A 28 -17.69 -2.18 -19.24
C VAL A 28 -16.28 -2.00 -18.67
N PRO A 29 -15.23 -2.56 -19.32
CA PRO A 29 -13.85 -2.39 -18.87
C PRO A 29 -13.42 -0.92 -18.82
N THR A 30 -12.79 -0.52 -17.73
CA THR A 30 -12.25 0.84 -17.50
C THR A 30 -10.73 0.84 -17.37
N GLY A 31 -10.10 -0.32 -17.25
CA GLY A 31 -8.66 -0.51 -17.28
C GLY A 31 -8.24 -1.74 -16.51
N GLN A 32 -6.94 -1.84 -16.24
CA GLN A 32 -6.37 -2.94 -15.47
C GLN A 32 -5.14 -2.50 -14.69
N ALA A 33 -4.87 -3.22 -13.61
CA ALA A 33 -3.65 -3.14 -12.84
C ALA A 33 -2.93 -4.49 -12.86
N GLN A 34 -1.65 -4.51 -13.22
CA GLN A 34 -0.82 -5.70 -13.19
C GLN A 34 0.27 -5.52 -12.14
N GLN A 35 0.27 -6.36 -11.12
CA GLN A 35 1.31 -6.37 -10.09
C GLN A 35 2.41 -7.37 -10.45
N VAL A 36 3.65 -6.89 -10.47
CA VAL A 36 4.87 -7.69 -10.63
C VAL A 36 5.83 -7.29 -9.51
N GLY A 37 6.03 -8.20 -8.56
CA GLY A 37 6.80 -7.90 -7.35
C GLY A 37 6.17 -6.77 -6.54
N ASN A 38 6.95 -5.72 -6.26
CA ASN A 38 6.51 -4.51 -5.54
C ASN A 38 6.01 -3.38 -6.45
N THR A 39 5.85 -3.65 -7.75
CA THR A 39 5.43 -2.64 -8.73
C THR A 39 4.08 -3.02 -9.32
N THR A 40 3.18 -2.06 -9.39
CA THR A 40 1.87 -2.18 -10.03
C THR A 40 1.82 -1.28 -11.26
N TYR A 41 1.57 -1.86 -12.41
CA TYR A 41 1.43 -1.16 -13.69
C TYR A 41 -0.04 -0.96 -14.03
N TYR A 42 -0.41 0.28 -14.36
CA TYR A 42 -1.78 0.62 -14.71
C TYR A 42 -1.90 0.85 -16.21
N SER A 43 -2.98 0.32 -16.80
CA SER A 43 -3.31 0.56 -18.21
C SER A 43 -4.80 0.81 -18.40
N ASN A 44 -5.12 1.53 -19.47
CA ASN A 44 -6.49 1.77 -19.89
C ASN A 44 -7.12 0.50 -20.51
N PRO A 45 -8.42 0.51 -20.88
CA PRO A 45 -9.10 -0.65 -21.46
C PRO A 45 -8.46 -1.22 -22.73
N ASN A 46 -7.72 -0.39 -23.46
CA ASN A 46 -7.02 -0.77 -24.69
C ASN A 46 -5.60 -1.29 -24.43
N GLY A 47 -5.19 -1.44 -23.17
CA GLY A 47 -3.84 -1.87 -22.81
C GLY A 47 -2.77 -0.78 -22.87
N VAL A 48 -3.15 0.48 -23.11
CA VAL A 48 -2.19 1.59 -23.13
C VAL A 48 -1.75 1.91 -21.71
N PRO A 49 -0.44 1.94 -21.41
CA PRO A 49 0.06 2.31 -20.09
C PRO A 49 -0.39 3.72 -19.69
N ILE A 50 -0.89 3.87 -18.46
CA ILE A 50 -1.30 5.16 -17.89
C ILE A 50 -0.45 5.57 -16.68
N GLY A 51 0.37 4.66 -16.16
CA GLY A 51 1.32 4.94 -15.09
C GLY A 51 1.66 3.69 -14.29
N GLN A 52 2.38 3.89 -13.20
CA GLN A 52 2.80 2.81 -12.31
C GLN A 52 2.98 3.30 -10.87
N ALA A 53 2.82 2.38 -9.93
CA ALA A 53 3.07 2.58 -8.52
C ALA A 53 4.12 1.57 -8.04
N GLN A 54 5.18 2.03 -7.38
CA GLN A 54 6.22 1.17 -6.82
C GLN A 54 6.30 1.36 -5.30
N GLN A 55 6.17 0.27 -4.56
CA GLN A 55 6.32 0.29 -3.11
C GLN A 55 7.79 0.08 -2.70
N VAL A 56 8.32 1.01 -1.91
CA VAL A 56 9.64 0.94 -1.28
C VAL A 56 9.47 1.23 0.21
N GLY A 57 9.60 0.18 1.04
CA GLY A 57 9.27 0.24 2.45
C GLY A 57 7.81 0.66 2.67
N ASN A 58 7.62 1.77 3.38
CA ASN A 58 6.33 2.32 3.76
C ASN A 58 5.82 3.34 2.74
N THR A 59 6.59 3.61 1.69
CA THR A 59 6.31 4.65 0.70
C THR A 59 5.95 4.02 -0.63
N THR A 60 4.87 4.49 -1.24
CA THR A 60 4.48 4.15 -2.61
C THR A 60 4.76 5.35 -3.51
N TYR A 61 5.58 5.16 -4.53
CA TYR A 61 5.94 6.18 -5.52
C TYR A 61 5.12 6.00 -6.78
N TYR A 62 4.53 7.08 -7.28
CA TYR A 62 3.71 7.09 -8.49
C TYR A 62 4.47 7.78 -9.62
N SER A 63 4.43 7.20 -10.81
CA SER A 63 4.94 7.83 -12.03
C SER A 63 3.98 7.68 -13.20
N ASN A 64 4.07 8.62 -14.14
CA ASN A 64 3.32 8.58 -15.39
C ASN A 64 3.91 7.52 -16.35
N PRO A 65 3.32 7.30 -17.55
CA PRO A 65 3.81 6.30 -18.51
C PRO A 65 5.25 6.53 -18.98
N ASN A 66 5.73 7.77 -18.93
CA ASN A 66 7.09 8.15 -19.32
C ASN A 66 8.09 8.00 -18.16
N GLY A 67 7.67 7.46 -17.01
CA GLY A 67 8.49 7.29 -15.83
C GLY A 67 8.71 8.58 -15.02
N VAL A 68 8.02 9.68 -15.36
CA VAL A 68 8.14 10.94 -14.62
C VAL A 68 7.40 10.80 -13.30
N PRO A 69 8.03 11.10 -12.15
CA PRO A 69 7.37 11.07 -10.84
C PRO A 69 6.18 12.04 -10.81
N VAL A 70 5.03 11.57 -10.35
CA VAL A 70 3.81 12.39 -10.20
C VAL A 70 3.39 12.57 -8.74
N GLY A 71 3.96 11.77 -7.82
CA GLY A 71 3.67 11.88 -6.40
C GLY A 71 4.13 10.66 -5.61
N GLN A 72 3.88 10.70 -4.30
CA GLN A 72 4.15 9.59 -3.39
C GLN A 72 3.13 9.59 -2.25
N ALA A 73 2.87 8.41 -1.69
CA ALA A 73 2.06 8.22 -0.51
C ALA A 73 2.83 7.41 0.53
N GLN A 74 2.81 7.85 1.79
CA GLN A 74 3.43 7.13 2.90
C GLN A 74 2.34 6.51 3.77
N SER A 75 2.45 5.20 4.03
CA SER A 75 1.62 4.54 5.03
C SER A 75 2.16 4.90 6.42
N MET A 76 1.44 5.75 7.15
CA MET A 76 1.74 6.01 8.56
C MET A 76 1.31 4.81 9.39
N SER A 77 2.23 4.22 10.15
CA SER A 77 1.85 3.36 11.27
C SER A 77 1.15 4.24 12.30
N VAL A 78 -0.12 3.96 12.61
CA VAL A 78 -0.77 4.55 13.79
C VAL A 78 0.11 4.17 14.98
N PRO A 79 0.68 5.14 15.73
CA PRO A 79 1.36 4.79 16.97
C PRO A 79 0.31 4.12 17.85
N THR A 80 0.54 2.87 18.25
CA THR A 80 -0.26 2.24 19.29
C THR A 80 -0.01 3.05 20.56
N GLN A 81 -0.88 4.03 20.83
CA GLN A 81 -0.90 4.73 22.09
C GLN A 81 -1.08 3.64 23.16
N PRO A 82 -0.16 3.47 24.12
CA PRO A 82 -0.44 2.63 25.27
C PRO A 82 -1.73 3.15 25.89
N THR A 83 -2.79 2.35 25.89
CA THR A 83 -3.99 2.63 26.69
C THR A 83 -3.54 2.60 28.14
N ALA A 84 -3.15 3.74 28.69
CA ALA A 84 -3.06 3.90 30.12
C ALA A 84 -4.43 3.54 30.69
N PRO A 85 -4.52 2.65 31.70
CA PRO A 85 -5.79 2.37 32.35
C PRO A 85 -6.40 3.69 32.79
N LEU A 86 -7.64 3.97 32.37
CA LEU A 86 -8.39 5.10 32.89
C LEU A 86 -8.65 4.82 34.37
N THR A 87 -7.76 5.27 35.26
CA THR A 87 -8.08 5.36 36.67
C THR A 87 -9.26 6.31 36.78
N PRO A 88 -10.44 5.89 37.27
CA PRO A 88 -11.56 6.79 37.46
C PRO A 88 -11.10 7.95 38.35
N LYS A 89 -11.21 9.17 37.85
CA LYS A 89 -11.00 10.36 38.67
C LYS A 89 -12.03 10.30 39.80
N ALA A 90 -11.56 10.23 41.04
CA ALA A 90 -12.43 10.20 42.21
C ALA A 90 -13.46 11.35 42.12
N PRO A 91 -14.74 11.12 42.48
CA PRO A 91 -15.73 12.19 42.53
C PRO A 91 -15.19 13.34 43.38
N LEU A 92 -15.29 14.56 42.86
CA LEU A 92 -14.97 15.74 43.65
C LEU A 92 -15.88 15.73 44.88
N SER A 93 -15.30 15.64 46.08
CA SER A 93 -16.06 15.79 47.32
C SER A 93 -16.77 17.15 47.30
N PRO A 94 -18.07 17.21 47.60
CA PRO A 94 -18.76 18.49 47.68
C PRO A 94 -18.10 19.36 48.77
N PRO A 95 -18.07 20.69 48.59
CA PRO A 95 -17.48 21.59 49.57
C PRO A 95 -18.23 21.47 50.91
N SER A 96 -17.47 21.38 52.00
CA SER A 96 -18.01 21.38 53.36
C SER A 96 -18.67 22.73 53.66
N MET A 97 -20.00 22.77 53.65
CA MET A 97 -20.77 23.94 54.11
C MET A 97 -20.72 23.96 55.63
N PHE A 98 -19.74 24.69 56.19
CA PHE A 98 -19.67 24.96 57.63
C PHE A 98 -20.78 25.97 57.97
N ASN A 99 -21.87 25.48 58.57
CA ASN A 99 -23.00 26.31 58.97
C ASN A 99 -22.63 27.09 60.25
N GLN A 100 -22.39 28.40 60.12
CA GLN A 100 -22.27 29.31 61.26
C GLN A 100 -23.69 29.73 61.69
N GLN A 101 -24.22 29.07 62.73
CA GLN A 101 -25.28 29.60 63.61
C GLN A 101 -24.88 29.34 65.06
#